data_AF-A0A969WA20-F1
#
_entry.id   AF-A0A969WA20-F1
#
_cell.length_a   1.000
_cell.length_b   1.000
_cell.length_c   1.000
_cell.angle_alpha   90.00
_cell.angle_beta   90.00
_cell.angle_gamma   90.00
#
_symmetry.space_group_name_H-M   'P 1'
#
loop_
_entity.id
_entity.type
_entity.pdbx_description
1 polymer ?
#
loop_
_entity_poly.entity_id
_entity_poly.type
_entity_poly.pdbx_seq_one_letter_code
_entity_poly.pdbx_strand_id
1 'polypeptide(L)'
;MSGSLFTRLLALGLSVAPLLAHADGKSPWPQTPSKDKERFEPVPMPPGFQIVVTEQEGPVFADARGHTLYTWPVRQLRNGPVGERKGAPSCDGTKYTENAGLMSPYPGGFELPEVATRPSCIDIWPVVTAAADAEPVGKFTVVKRADGLSQWAYDGYALYTSVLDDQPGEVNGAHSLAAGEVGVRKPAEAPSMVPPQFKVDTNLVGRILLTEDKYAVYASSQDTAGQSNCKGACLDQWAPIEAPAYAKARGEFGILERSPGIRQWTFRKQPLYTHIGEPMMKMYGSDVPGWYNVYEQFTPKPPADFTVQNSPSGLVLADRAGKTVYMYNCADDALDQLACDNPDSPQIYRFTVCGGGDPKRCLERFPYVAVSQGVTSDNLLWTAMWIDPMSGKRAQPHAPGALYVWAYRKRPVYTHYRDQGPGDERADQWGEFYGYRNGYKAFWLRSDFGRGG
;
A
#
# COMPACT_ATOMS: atom_id res chain seq x y z
N MET A 1 10.61 74.74 6.31
CA MET A 1 11.47 73.71 6.93
C MET A 1 10.56 72.73 7.65
N SER A 2 10.65 71.43 7.32
CA SER A 2 10.03 70.22 7.93
C SER A 2 8.55 70.27 8.34
N GLY A 3 7.65 69.37 7.95
CA GLY A 3 7.78 68.01 7.45
C GLY A 3 6.78 67.13 8.20
N SER A 4 5.85 66.46 7.52
CA SER A 4 5.26 65.16 7.85
C SER A 4 4.04 64.90 6.95
N LEU A 5 4.25 64.09 5.91
CA LEU A 5 3.20 63.51 5.08
C LEU A 5 3.21 61.99 5.33
N PHE A 6 2.22 61.52 6.09
CA PHE A 6 1.96 60.10 6.27
C PHE A 6 1.49 59.50 4.93
N THR A 7 2.38 58.78 4.25
CA THR A 7 2.01 57.94 3.11
C THR A 7 1.77 56.52 3.63
N ARG A 8 0.51 56.09 3.67
CA ARG A 8 0.14 54.69 3.88
C ARG A 8 0.53 53.90 2.63
N LEU A 9 1.64 53.16 2.67
CA LEU A 9 1.85 52.06 1.73
C LEU A 9 0.97 50.89 2.17
N LEU A 10 -0.09 50.60 1.40
CA LEU A 10 -0.66 49.26 1.36
C LEU A 10 0.33 48.35 0.64
N ALA A 11 1.14 47.60 1.39
CA ALA A 11 1.78 46.41 0.87
C ALA A 11 0.71 45.30 0.80
N LEU A 12 0.05 45.15 -0.36
CA LEU A 12 -0.58 43.88 -0.70
C LEU A 12 0.56 42.87 -0.93
N GLY A 13 1.00 42.24 0.14
CA GLY A 13 1.73 40.98 0.04
C GLY A 13 0.77 39.94 -0.49
N LEU A 14 0.80 39.70 -1.80
CA LEU A 14 0.32 38.46 -2.39
C LEU A 14 1.20 37.34 -1.83
N SER A 15 0.74 36.73 -0.73
CA SER A 15 1.21 35.44 -0.30
C SER A 15 0.77 34.42 -1.35
N VAL A 16 1.63 34.20 -2.35
CA VAL A 16 1.59 32.99 -3.17
C VAL A 16 1.92 31.85 -2.22
N ALA A 17 0.88 31.17 -1.73
CA ALA A 17 1.06 29.91 -1.04
C ALA A 17 1.82 28.97 -2.00
N PRO A 18 2.89 28.29 -1.56
CA PRO A 18 3.56 27.32 -2.40
C PRO A 18 2.54 26.21 -2.71
N LEU A 19 2.16 26.11 -3.98
CA LEU A 19 1.34 25.03 -4.52
C LEU A 19 2.17 23.76 -4.47
N LEU A 20 1.91 22.96 -3.42
CA LEU A 20 2.38 21.59 -3.20
C LEU A 20 3.88 21.43 -3.05
N ALA A 21 4.24 20.51 -2.17
CA ALA A 21 5.62 20.23 -1.88
C ALA A 21 6.20 19.29 -2.94
N HIS A 22 7.40 19.64 -3.39
CA HIS A 22 8.12 18.92 -4.42
C HIS A 22 8.96 17.83 -3.74
N ALA A 23 9.07 16.68 -4.40
CA ALA A 23 10.13 15.72 -4.12
C ALA A 23 11.45 16.34 -4.62
N ASP A 24 12.35 16.72 -3.71
CA ASP A 24 13.74 16.96 -4.15
C ASP A 24 14.31 15.61 -4.55
N GLY A 25 15.17 15.55 -5.59
CA GLY A 25 15.68 14.32 -6.23
C GLY A 25 16.45 13.31 -5.35
N LYS A 26 16.28 13.35 -4.02
CA LYS A 26 16.73 12.36 -3.04
C LYS A 26 15.59 11.70 -2.25
N SER A 27 14.37 12.28 -2.21
CA SER A 27 13.22 11.71 -1.48
C SER A 27 12.01 11.62 -2.40
N PRO A 28 11.32 10.47 -2.48
CA PRO A 28 10.11 10.34 -3.28
C PRO A 28 8.90 11.03 -2.64
N TRP A 29 9.01 11.45 -1.38
CA TRP A 29 7.98 12.22 -0.69
C TRP A 29 8.22 13.72 -0.83
N PRO A 30 7.14 14.52 -0.78
CA PRO A 30 7.23 15.97 -0.76
C PRO A 30 8.03 16.49 0.45
N GLN A 31 8.77 17.59 0.28
CA GLN A 31 9.52 18.22 1.38
C GLN A 31 8.62 18.59 2.57
N THR A 32 7.54 19.33 2.30
CA THR A 32 6.47 19.56 3.28
C THR A 32 5.46 18.41 3.18
N PRO A 33 5.13 17.71 4.28
CA PRO A 33 4.11 16.66 4.24
C PRO A 33 2.80 17.18 3.62
N SER A 34 2.31 16.50 2.59
CA SER A 34 1.01 16.82 2.02
C SER A 34 -0.10 16.37 2.98
N LYS A 35 -1.15 17.19 3.10
CA LYS A 35 -2.40 16.85 3.79
C LYS A 35 -3.47 16.35 2.84
N ASP A 36 -3.13 16.23 1.56
CA ASP A 36 -4.08 15.81 0.53
C ASP A 36 -4.45 14.35 0.72
N LYS A 37 -5.72 14.07 0.43
CA LYS A 37 -6.34 12.77 0.57
C LYS A 37 -7.09 12.47 -0.72
N GLU A 38 -7.01 11.23 -1.19
CA GLU A 38 -7.73 10.80 -2.39
C GLU A 38 -9.23 11.06 -2.22
N ARG A 39 -9.84 11.65 -3.26
CA ARG A 39 -11.28 11.91 -3.30
C ARG A 39 -12.03 10.67 -3.78
N PHE A 40 -13.20 10.41 -3.18
CA PHE A 40 -14.06 9.29 -3.51
C PHE A 40 -15.48 9.74 -3.87
N GLU A 41 -16.18 8.91 -4.62
CA GLU A 41 -17.57 9.15 -4.97
C GLU A 41 -18.48 8.91 -3.75
N PRO A 42 -19.52 9.74 -3.53
CA PRO A 42 -20.52 9.43 -2.52
C PRO A 42 -21.23 8.11 -2.82
N VAL A 43 -21.24 7.19 -1.84
CA VAL A 43 -21.89 5.88 -1.96
C VAL A 43 -23.02 5.77 -0.93
N PRO A 44 -24.25 5.42 -1.32
CA PRO A 44 -25.29 5.07 -0.35
C PRO A 44 -24.90 3.80 0.39
N MET A 45 -24.94 3.83 1.73
CA MET A 45 -24.47 2.75 2.59
C MET A 45 -25.52 2.38 3.63
N PRO A 46 -25.60 1.11 4.06
CA PRO A 46 -26.38 0.72 5.21
C PRO A 46 -25.94 1.47 6.49
N PRO A 47 -26.83 1.61 7.49
CA PRO A 47 -26.50 2.26 8.76
C PRO A 47 -25.27 1.63 9.43
N GLY A 48 -24.38 2.50 9.93
CA GLY A 48 -23.16 2.07 10.61
C GLY A 48 -21.96 1.80 9.68
N PHE A 49 -22.13 1.76 8.36
CA PHE A 49 -20.97 1.77 7.46
C PHE A 49 -20.53 3.19 7.12
N GLN A 50 -19.23 3.34 6.87
CA GLN A 50 -18.62 4.61 6.49
C GLN A 50 -17.48 4.37 5.48
N ILE A 51 -16.95 5.47 4.95
CA ILE A 51 -15.71 5.47 4.16
C ILE A 51 -14.62 6.13 4.98
N VAL A 52 -13.50 5.43 5.16
CA VAL A 52 -12.29 5.95 5.83
C VAL A 52 -11.20 6.09 4.79
N VAL A 53 -10.54 7.25 4.74
CA VAL A 53 -9.35 7.42 3.88
C VAL A 53 -8.10 7.02 4.67
N THR A 54 -7.61 5.81 4.41
CA THR A 54 -6.46 5.22 5.10
C THR A 54 -5.16 5.90 4.68
N GLU A 55 -4.06 5.59 5.36
CA GLU A 55 -2.76 6.20 5.08
C GLU A 55 -2.14 5.77 3.75
N GLN A 56 -2.44 4.55 3.29
CA GLN A 56 -1.82 3.95 2.10
C GLN A 56 -2.84 3.56 1.02
N GLU A 57 -3.90 2.84 1.35
CA GLU A 57 -4.90 2.32 0.41
C GLU A 57 -5.95 3.34 -0.01
N GLY A 58 -5.91 4.56 0.53
CA GLY A 58 -6.87 5.59 0.19
C GLY A 58 -8.27 5.25 0.76
N PRO A 59 -9.36 5.57 0.04
CA PRO A 59 -10.72 5.45 0.57
C PRO A 59 -11.22 4.01 0.57
N VAL A 60 -11.42 3.44 1.76
CA VAL A 60 -11.95 2.09 1.97
C VAL A 60 -13.28 2.13 2.72
N PHE A 61 -14.15 1.16 2.47
CA PHE A 61 -15.31 0.94 3.32
C PHE A 61 -14.88 0.42 4.69
N ALA A 62 -15.53 0.92 5.73
CA ALA A 62 -15.26 0.57 7.11
C ALA A 62 -16.56 0.37 7.91
N ASP A 63 -16.48 -0.40 9.00
CA ASP A 63 -17.56 -0.55 9.97
C ASP A 63 -17.77 0.74 10.81
N ALA A 64 -18.72 0.72 11.74
CA ALA A 64 -19.05 1.88 12.57
C ALA A 64 -17.90 2.33 13.48
N ARG A 65 -16.95 1.44 13.75
CA ARG A 65 -15.74 1.72 14.54
C ARG A 65 -14.59 2.20 13.66
N GLY A 66 -14.74 2.16 12.34
CA GLY A 66 -13.71 2.56 11.38
C GLY A 66 -12.73 1.43 11.04
N HIS A 67 -13.05 0.17 11.37
CA HIS A 67 -12.25 -0.98 10.94
C HIS A 67 -12.53 -1.28 9.46
N THR A 68 -11.47 -1.49 8.70
CA THR A 68 -11.55 -1.72 7.25
C THR A 68 -12.35 -2.99 6.94
N LEU A 69 -13.20 -2.90 5.92
CA LEU A 69 -13.91 -4.05 5.37
C LEU A 69 -13.08 -4.67 4.25
N TYR A 70 -13.08 -6.00 4.18
CA TYR A 70 -12.31 -6.78 3.23
C TYR A 70 -13.19 -7.71 2.42
N THR A 71 -12.73 -7.99 1.20
CA THR A 71 -13.30 -9.00 0.31
C THR A 71 -12.25 -10.03 -0.05
N TRP A 72 -12.70 -11.23 -0.41
CA TRP A 72 -11.82 -12.32 -0.80
C TRP A 72 -12.20 -12.89 -2.16
N PRO A 73 -12.05 -12.15 -3.27
CA PRO A 73 -12.45 -12.65 -4.58
C PRO A 73 -11.62 -13.88 -5.01
N VAL A 74 -12.24 -14.78 -5.78
CA VAL A 74 -11.52 -15.92 -6.37
C VAL A 74 -10.28 -15.46 -7.14
N ARG A 75 -9.16 -16.12 -6.85
CA ARG A 75 -7.90 -16.02 -7.56
C ARG A 75 -7.46 -17.40 -8.03
N GLN A 76 -6.91 -17.48 -9.23
CA GLN A 76 -6.23 -18.69 -9.68
C GLN A 76 -4.81 -18.73 -9.11
N LEU A 77 -4.52 -19.79 -8.35
CA LEU A 77 -3.18 -20.18 -7.93
C LEU A 77 -2.64 -21.26 -8.87
N ARG A 78 -1.39 -21.69 -8.67
CA ARG A 78 -0.71 -22.63 -9.58
C ARG A 78 -1.50 -23.92 -9.80
N ASN A 79 -2.04 -24.50 -8.74
CA ASN A 79 -2.70 -25.81 -8.76
C ASN A 79 -4.22 -25.74 -8.49
N GLY A 80 -4.82 -24.54 -8.48
CA GLY A 80 -6.26 -24.40 -8.33
C GLY A 80 -6.71 -23.01 -7.86
N PRO A 81 -8.02 -22.74 -7.87
CA PRO A 81 -8.57 -21.49 -7.39
C PRO A 81 -8.63 -21.45 -5.86
N VAL A 82 -8.52 -20.24 -5.31
CA VAL A 82 -8.77 -19.95 -3.89
C VAL A 82 -9.57 -18.65 -3.77
N GLY A 83 -10.27 -18.47 -2.66
CA GLY A 83 -11.15 -17.33 -2.43
C GLY A 83 -12.61 -17.61 -2.79
N GLU A 84 -13.42 -16.56 -2.72
CA GLU A 84 -14.88 -16.62 -2.72
C GLU A 84 -15.47 -16.11 -4.03
N ARG A 85 -16.52 -16.80 -4.46
CA ARG A 85 -17.37 -16.35 -5.57
C ARG A 85 -18.42 -15.38 -5.03
N LYS A 86 -18.96 -14.54 -5.91
CA LYS A 86 -20.06 -13.64 -5.56
C LYS A 86 -21.25 -14.45 -5.03
N GLY A 87 -21.80 -14.03 -3.89
CA GLY A 87 -22.95 -14.67 -3.23
C GLY A 87 -22.66 -15.98 -2.51
N ALA A 88 -21.40 -16.44 -2.49
CA ALA A 88 -21.02 -17.73 -1.91
C ALA A 88 -19.81 -17.59 -0.97
N PRO A 89 -20.00 -17.01 0.23
CA PRO A 89 -18.94 -16.96 1.24
C PRO A 89 -18.52 -18.39 1.64
N SER A 90 -17.22 -18.61 1.75
CA SER A 90 -16.60 -19.88 2.15
C SER A 90 -15.67 -19.75 3.35
N CYS A 91 -15.36 -18.53 3.81
CA CYS A 91 -14.68 -18.33 5.08
C CYS A 91 -15.60 -18.71 6.24
N ASP A 92 -15.28 -19.82 6.92
CA ASP A 92 -16.08 -20.39 8.00
C ASP A 92 -15.21 -20.78 9.22
N GLY A 93 -15.81 -21.49 10.16
CA GLY A 93 -15.17 -21.97 11.39
C GLY A 93 -14.29 -23.20 11.22
N THR A 94 -14.07 -23.67 9.99
CA THR A 94 -13.20 -24.83 9.73
C THR A 94 -11.76 -24.50 10.09
N LYS A 95 -11.15 -25.36 10.92
CA LYS A 95 -9.72 -25.30 11.23
C LYS A 95 -9.00 -26.31 10.35
N TYR A 96 -8.40 -25.83 9.25
CA TYR A 96 -7.58 -26.67 8.39
C TYR A 96 -6.32 -27.12 9.14
N THR A 97 -6.03 -28.41 9.10
CA THR A 97 -4.83 -28.99 9.73
C THR A 97 -3.74 -29.33 8.71
N GLU A 98 -4.07 -29.28 7.42
CA GLU A 98 -3.19 -29.68 6.32
C GLU A 98 -3.15 -28.59 5.25
N ASN A 99 -2.06 -28.55 4.50
CA ASN A 99 -1.97 -27.71 3.32
C ASN A 99 -2.87 -28.25 2.18
N ALA A 100 -3.38 -27.33 1.38
CA ALA A 100 -4.23 -27.63 0.23
C ALA A 100 -3.43 -27.98 -1.03
N GLY A 101 -2.11 -27.70 -1.07
CA GLY A 101 -1.27 -27.96 -2.23
C GLY A 101 -1.62 -27.07 -3.43
N LEU A 102 -2.32 -25.95 -3.20
CA LEU A 102 -2.74 -25.02 -4.26
C LEU A 102 -1.54 -24.29 -4.89
N MET A 103 -0.40 -24.35 -4.22
CA MET A 103 0.85 -23.73 -4.65
C MET A 103 1.98 -24.76 -4.60
N SER A 104 2.48 -25.15 -5.78
CA SER A 104 3.61 -26.08 -5.89
C SER A 104 4.91 -25.46 -5.35
N PRO A 105 5.89 -26.26 -4.87
CA PRO A 105 6.15 -27.64 -5.28
C PRO A 105 5.49 -28.73 -4.41
N TYR A 106 4.93 -28.39 -3.25
CA TYR A 106 4.45 -29.39 -2.31
C TYR A 106 3.03 -29.86 -2.66
N PRO A 107 2.77 -31.18 -2.72
CA PRO A 107 1.38 -31.68 -2.79
C PRO A 107 0.59 -31.29 -1.54
N GLY A 108 -0.73 -31.40 -1.60
CA GLY A 108 -1.59 -31.24 -0.43
C GLY A 108 -1.46 -32.42 0.55
N GLY A 109 -1.89 -32.21 1.79
CA GLY A 109 -1.93 -33.24 2.84
C GLY A 109 -0.76 -33.24 3.82
N PHE A 110 0.14 -32.26 3.75
CA PHE A 110 1.14 -32.03 4.81
C PHE A 110 0.52 -31.27 5.96
N GLU A 111 0.80 -31.76 7.18
CA GLU A 111 0.38 -31.11 8.41
C GLU A 111 0.95 -29.68 8.50
N LEU A 112 0.08 -28.73 8.86
CA LEU A 112 0.46 -27.34 9.06
C LEU A 112 1.18 -27.16 10.40
N PRO A 113 2.01 -26.12 10.57
CA PRO A 113 2.56 -25.75 11.86
C PRO A 113 1.48 -25.36 12.88
N GLU A 114 1.76 -25.64 14.16
CA GLU A 114 0.96 -25.16 15.30
C GLU A 114 -0.55 -25.52 15.19
N VAL A 115 -0.90 -26.69 14.60
CA VAL A 115 -2.31 -27.10 14.33
C VAL A 115 -3.23 -26.99 15.55
N ALA A 116 -2.73 -27.30 16.75
CA ALA A 116 -3.52 -27.28 17.97
C ALA A 116 -4.05 -25.89 18.32
N THR A 117 -3.30 -24.83 17.95
CA THR A 117 -3.62 -23.43 18.23
C THR A 117 -3.98 -22.65 16.97
N ARG A 118 -4.05 -23.33 15.82
CA ARG A 118 -4.36 -22.68 14.55
C ARG A 118 -5.79 -22.07 14.59
N PRO A 119 -5.95 -20.79 14.24
CA PRO A 119 -7.26 -20.15 14.12
C PRO A 119 -8.00 -20.66 12.88
N SER A 120 -9.33 -20.63 12.92
CA SER A 120 -10.16 -20.79 11.72
C SER A 120 -10.16 -19.50 10.89
N CYS A 121 -10.75 -19.56 9.70
CA CYS A 121 -10.87 -18.39 8.84
C CYS A 121 -11.59 -17.22 9.54
N ILE A 122 -12.75 -17.48 10.15
CA ILE A 122 -13.56 -16.44 10.81
C ILE A 122 -12.97 -15.94 12.13
N ASP A 123 -12.02 -16.68 12.73
CA ASP A 123 -11.27 -16.20 13.90
C ASP A 123 -10.31 -15.07 13.53
N ILE A 124 -9.79 -15.05 12.29
CA ILE A 124 -8.90 -13.98 11.79
C ILE A 124 -9.68 -12.94 10.98
N TRP A 125 -10.75 -13.37 10.33
CA TRP A 125 -11.60 -12.56 9.47
C TRP A 125 -13.04 -12.54 9.99
N PRO A 126 -13.34 -11.79 11.07
CA PRO A 126 -14.68 -11.75 11.61
C PRO A 126 -15.71 -11.32 10.57
N VAL A 127 -16.84 -12.04 10.57
CA VAL A 127 -17.96 -11.83 9.65
C VAL A 127 -18.64 -10.50 9.95
N VAL A 128 -18.88 -9.69 8.92
CA VAL A 128 -19.70 -8.49 9.02
C VAL A 128 -21.17 -8.89 8.93
N THR A 129 -21.78 -9.17 10.07
CA THR A 129 -23.15 -9.68 10.15
C THR A 129 -24.18 -8.64 9.70
N ALA A 130 -25.21 -9.11 8.99
CA ALA A 130 -26.40 -8.33 8.67
C ALA A 130 -27.56 -8.72 9.60
N ALA A 131 -28.39 -7.75 9.99
CA ALA A 131 -29.62 -8.01 10.72
C ALA A 131 -30.57 -8.90 9.89
N ALA A 132 -31.50 -9.60 10.55
CA ALA A 132 -32.43 -10.51 9.86
C ALA A 132 -33.37 -9.79 8.88
N ASP A 133 -33.67 -8.52 9.15
CA ASP A 133 -34.51 -7.61 8.38
C ASP A 133 -33.69 -6.58 7.58
N ALA A 134 -32.37 -6.80 7.44
CA ALA A 134 -31.52 -5.89 6.69
C ALA A 134 -31.87 -5.91 5.20
N GLU A 135 -32.17 -4.72 4.65
CA GLU A 135 -32.47 -4.53 3.22
C GLU A 135 -31.24 -4.05 2.44
N PRO A 136 -31.08 -4.42 1.15
CA PRO A 136 -30.00 -3.94 0.31
C PRO A 136 -29.97 -2.40 0.16
N VAL A 137 -28.77 -1.82 0.11
CA VAL A 137 -28.56 -0.38 -0.12
C VAL A 137 -27.50 -0.20 -1.20
N GLY A 138 -27.91 0.25 -2.39
CA GLY A 138 -27.01 0.38 -3.53
C GLY A 138 -26.36 -0.96 -3.89
N LYS A 139 -25.03 -1.03 -3.82
CA LYS A 139 -24.26 -2.27 -4.05
C LYS A 139 -24.06 -3.11 -2.79
N PHE A 140 -24.49 -2.64 -1.62
CA PHE A 140 -24.52 -3.44 -0.40
C PHE A 140 -25.73 -4.36 -0.43
N THR A 141 -25.48 -5.65 -0.33
CA THR A 141 -26.47 -6.73 -0.37
C THR A 141 -26.29 -7.65 0.83
N VAL A 142 -27.28 -8.46 1.14
CA VAL A 142 -27.18 -9.48 2.20
C VAL A 142 -27.03 -10.86 1.56
N VAL A 143 -26.08 -11.65 2.06
CA VAL A 143 -25.88 -13.05 1.67
C VAL A 143 -26.18 -13.98 2.83
N LYS A 144 -26.80 -15.13 2.54
CA LYS A 144 -27.07 -16.17 3.54
C LYS A 144 -25.90 -17.13 3.59
N ARG A 145 -25.35 -17.35 4.78
CA ARG A 145 -24.24 -18.27 5.01
C ARG A 145 -24.74 -19.68 5.32
N ALA A 146 -23.87 -20.67 5.14
CA ALA A 146 -24.16 -22.07 5.45
C ALA A 146 -24.37 -22.32 6.96
N ASP A 147 -23.75 -21.51 7.81
CA ASP A 147 -23.92 -21.52 9.28
C ASP A 147 -25.25 -20.88 9.75
N GLY A 148 -26.07 -20.39 8.82
CA GLY A 148 -27.36 -19.77 9.11
C GLY A 148 -27.30 -18.27 9.40
N LEU A 149 -26.12 -17.66 9.52
CA LEU A 149 -25.98 -16.22 9.68
C LEU A 149 -26.26 -15.47 8.37
N SER A 150 -26.72 -14.23 8.49
CA SER A 150 -26.80 -13.28 7.38
C SER A 150 -25.57 -12.39 7.44
N GLN A 151 -24.93 -12.14 6.29
CA GLN A 151 -23.69 -11.35 6.18
C GLN A 151 -23.86 -10.26 5.13
N TRP A 152 -23.29 -9.08 5.40
CA TRP A 152 -23.21 -8.02 4.41
C TRP A 152 -22.20 -8.38 3.31
N ALA A 153 -22.54 -8.03 2.08
CA ALA A 153 -21.71 -8.17 0.91
C ALA A 153 -21.70 -6.85 0.12
N TYR A 154 -20.58 -6.52 -0.51
CA TYR A 154 -20.47 -5.39 -1.44
C TYR A 154 -20.14 -5.89 -2.83
N ASP A 155 -20.92 -5.45 -3.83
CA ASP A 155 -20.80 -5.91 -5.22
C ASP A 155 -20.85 -7.45 -5.34
N GLY A 156 -21.60 -8.09 -4.43
CA GLY A 156 -21.75 -9.54 -4.32
C GLY A 156 -20.64 -10.28 -3.56
N TYR A 157 -19.55 -9.62 -3.14
CA TYR A 157 -18.52 -10.24 -2.30
C TYR A 157 -18.81 -10.05 -0.82
N ALA A 158 -18.75 -11.13 -0.05
CA ALA A 158 -18.97 -11.10 1.38
C ALA A 158 -17.92 -10.23 2.09
N LEU A 159 -18.36 -9.46 3.10
CA LEU A 159 -17.53 -8.50 3.81
C LEU A 159 -17.05 -9.05 5.16
N TYR A 160 -15.78 -8.83 5.45
CA TYR A 160 -15.12 -9.22 6.68
C TYR A 160 -14.37 -8.04 7.28
N THR A 161 -14.18 -8.02 8.60
CA THR A 161 -13.12 -7.20 9.23
C THR A 161 -11.87 -8.05 9.45
N SER A 162 -10.74 -7.45 9.85
CA SER A 162 -9.54 -8.20 10.27
C SER A 162 -9.28 -8.03 11.76
N VAL A 163 -8.86 -9.09 12.45
CA VAL A 163 -8.37 -8.98 13.85
C VAL A 163 -7.05 -8.23 13.99
N LEU A 164 -6.37 -7.95 12.87
CA LEU A 164 -5.14 -7.15 12.86
C LEU A 164 -5.42 -5.63 12.87
N ASP A 165 -6.67 -5.24 12.63
CA ASP A 165 -7.12 -3.84 12.65
C ASP A 165 -7.74 -3.54 14.02
N ASP A 166 -6.94 -2.96 14.92
CA ASP A 166 -7.37 -2.54 16.26
C ASP A 166 -7.71 -1.05 16.35
N GLN A 167 -7.36 -0.28 15.32
CA GLN A 167 -7.62 1.15 15.24
C GLN A 167 -8.34 1.54 13.95
N PRO A 168 -9.13 2.62 13.97
CA PRO A 168 -9.78 3.17 12.79
C PRO A 168 -8.76 3.51 11.69
N GLY A 169 -9.02 3.06 10.46
CA GLY A 169 -8.17 3.35 9.30
C GLY A 169 -6.94 2.45 9.13
N GLU A 170 -6.77 1.44 9.99
CA GLU A 170 -5.78 0.38 9.75
C GLU A 170 -6.22 -0.56 8.62
N VAL A 171 -5.24 -1.05 7.87
CA VAL A 171 -5.44 -2.07 6.84
C VAL A 171 -4.48 -3.26 7.07
N ASN A 172 -4.17 -3.60 8.30
CA ASN A 172 -3.15 -4.61 8.63
C ASN A 172 -3.50 -6.03 8.16
N GLY A 173 -4.78 -6.30 7.89
CA GLY A 173 -5.25 -7.58 7.34
C GLY A 173 -4.78 -7.86 5.91
N ALA A 174 -4.66 -6.83 5.07
CA ALA A 174 -4.14 -7.01 3.71
C ALA A 174 -2.61 -7.12 3.72
N HIS A 175 -2.07 -7.93 2.83
CA HIS A 175 -0.63 -7.97 2.57
C HIS A 175 -0.22 -6.77 1.71
N SER A 176 0.86 -6.11 2.12
CA SER A 176 1.15 -4.73 1.73
C SER A 176 1.92 -4.56 0.44
N LEU A 177 2.20 -5.62 -0.32
CA LEU A 177 2.96 -5.49 -1.57
C LEU A 177 2.38 -6.42 -2.61
N ALA A 178 1.91 -5.82 -3.70
CA ALA A 178 1.43 -6.53 -4.87
C ALA A 178 2.47 -7.55 -5.34
N ALA A 179 2.11 -8.84 -5.24
CA ALA A 179 2.33 -9.78 -6.33
C ALA A 179 1.37 -10.97 -6.25
N GLY A 180 0.60 -11.09 -7.32
CA GLY A 180 0.68 -12.26 -8.17
C GLY A 180 0.08 -13.59 -7.70
N GLU A 181 0.43 -14.07 -6.51
CA GLU A 181 0.51 -15.52 -6.31
C GLU A 181 0.05 -16.01 -4.93
N VAL A 182 -0.60 -15.15 -4.14
CA VAL A 182 -1.26 -15.52 -2.88
C VAL A 182 -2.74 -15.19 -2.92
N GLY A 183 -3.56 -16.07 -2.33
CA GLY A 183 -5.00 -15.89 -2.16
C GLY A 183 -5.32 -14.89 -1.07
N VAL A 184 -4.84 -13.66 -1.17
CA VAL A 184 -5.00 -12.65 -0.11
C VAL A 184 -6.35 -11.95 -0.18
N ARG A 185 -6.83 -11.54 0.98
CA ARG A 185 -7.96 -10.62 1.11
C ARG A 185 -7.50 -9.20 0.81
N LYS A 186 -8.38 -8.43 0.19
CA LYS A 186 -8.13 -7.04 -0.19
C LYS A 186 -9.16 -6.12 0.46
N PRO A 187 -8.79 -4.88 0.79
CA PRO A 187 -9.75 -3.90 1.28
C PRO A 187 -10.88 -3.71 0.25
N ALA A 188 -12.09 -3.51 0.73
CA ALA A 188 -13.22 -3.08 -0.08
C ALA A 188 -13.08 -1.58 -0.32
N GLU A 189 -12.52 -1.20 -1.47
CA GLU A 189 -12.29 0.20 -1.83
C GLU A 189 -13.58 0.91 -2.26
N ALA A 190 -13.72 2.18 -1.84
CA ALA A 190 -14.76 3.05 -2.35
C ALA A 190 -14.42 3.50 -3.78
N PRO A 191 -15.43 3.79 -4.63
CA PRO A 191 -15.17 4.29 -5.98
C PRO A 191 -14.38 5.60 -5.95
N SER A 192 -13.29 5.67 -6.72
CA SER A 192 -12.45 6.86 -6.84
C SER A 192 -13.14 7.94 -7.69
N MET A 193 -12.82 9.21 -7.42
CA MET A 193 -13.31 10.37 -8.20
C MET A 193 -12.49 10.66 -9.47
N VAL A 194 -11.48 9.85 -9.78
CA VAL A 194 -10.64 10.04 -10.97
C VAL A 194 -11.44 9.87 -12.27
N PRO A 195 -11.15 10.66 -13.31
CA PRO A 195 -11.79 10.47 -14.62
C PRO A 195 -11.47 9.09 -15.23
N PRO A 196 -12.34 8.53 -16.08
CA PRO A 196 -12.18 7.17 -16.65
C PRO A 196 -10.92 6.93 -17.49
N GLN A 197 -10.17 7.98 -17.84
CA GLN A 197 -8.90 7.87 -18.55
C GLN A 197 -7.71 7.62 -17.61
N PHE A 198 -7.97 7.64 -16.31
CA PHE A 198 -6.98 7.48 -15.26
C PHE A 198 -7.36 6.33 -14.33
N LYS A 199 -6.33 5.81 -13.67
CA LYS A 199 -6.41 4.84 -12.59
C LYS A 199 -5.59 5.34 -11.42
N VAL A 200 -5.98 4.90 -10.23
CA VAL A 200 -5.15 5.05 -9.03
C VAL A 200 -4.59 3.68 -8.69
N ASP A 201 -3.30 3.62 -8.40
CA ASP A 201 -2.66 2.43 -7.84
C ASP A 201 -1.98 2.78 -6.52
N THR A 202 -1.62 1.77 -5.73
CA THR A 202 -0.99 1.94 -4.42
C THR A 202 0.44 1.43 -4.45
N ASN A 203 1.39 2.30 -4.13
CA ASN A 203 2.76 1.91 -3.82
C ASN A 203 3.13 2.33 -2.38
N LEU A 204 4.40 2.17 -2.00
CA LEU A 204 4.88 2.54 -0.65
C LEU A 204 5.00 4.06 -0.45
N VAL A 205 5.00 4.85 -1.52
CA VAL A 205 5.08 6.32 -1.51
C VAL A 205 3.70 6.95 -1.44
N GLY A 206 2.67 6.32 -2.00
CA GLY A 206 1.31 6.86 -2.02
C GLY A 206 0.35 6.20 -3.00
N ARG A 207 -0.78 6.87 -3.18
CA ARG A 207 -1.81 6.60 -4.19
C ARG A 207 -1.41 7.29 -5.49
N ILE A 208 -0.72 6.57 -6.36
CA ILE A 208 -0.16 7.11 -7.61
C ILE A 208 -1.23 7.18 -8.70
N LEU A 209 -1.21 8.27 -9.47
CA LEU A 209 -2.05 8.42 -10.64
C LEU A 209 -1.37 7.81 -11.87
N LEU A 210 -2.10 6.92 -12.53
CA LEU A 210 -1.73 6.28 -13.79
C LEU A 210 -2.77 6.61 -14.86
N THR A 211 -2.42 6.45 -16.13
CA THR A 211 -3.43 6.37 -17.20
C THR A 211 -4.21 5.05 -17.10
N GLU A 212 -5.35 4.95 -17.79
CA GLU A 212 -6.13 3.71 -17.87
C GLU A 212 -5.29 2.52 -18.39
N ASP A 213 -4.31 2.82 -19.27
CA ASP A 213 -3.34 1.88 -19.84
C ASP A 213 -2.10 1.68 -18.96
N LYS A 214 -2.13 2.16 -17.71
CA LYS A 214 -1.10 1.96 -16.68
C LYS A 214 0.24 2.65 -16.95
N TYR A 215 0.27 3.75 -17.67
CA TYR A 215 1.45 4.61 -17.74
C TYR A 215 1.47 5.60 -16.58
N ALA A 216 2.64 5.88 -16.02
CA ALA A 216 2.76 6.85 -14.95
C ALA A 216 2.41 8.26 -15.44
N VAL A 217 1.68 9.00 -14.61
CA VAL A 217 1.31 10.39 -14.88
C VAL A 217 2.28 11.33 -14.19
N TYR A 218 2.70 12.37 -14.91
CA TYR A 218 3.68 13.34 -14.46
C TYR A 218 3.14 14.77 -14.55
N ALA A 219 3.72 15.63 -13.72
CA ALA A 219 3.65 17.07 -13.83
C ALA A 219 5.05 17.67 -13.82
N SER A 220 5.17 18.91 -14.30
CA SER A 220 6.44 19.63 -14.37
C SER A 220 6.49 20.78 -13.37
N SER A 221 7.60 20.94 -12.67
CA SER A 221 7.86 22.11 -11.81
C SER A 221 8.04 23.40 -12.59
N GLN A 222 8.23 23.30 -13.91
CA GLN A 222 8.27 24.47 -14.80
C GLN A 222 6.89 24.96 -15.17
N ASP A 223 5.84 24.16 -15.00
CA ASP A 223 4.46 24.57 -15.30
C ASP A 223 3.89 25.46 -14.19
N THR A 224 2.87 26.25 -14.54
CA THR A 224 2.13 27.07 -13.58
C THR A 224 0.67 26.66 -13.56
N ALA A 225 -0.09 27.14 -12.56
CA ALA A 225 -1.47 26.75 -12.38
C ALA A 225 -2.32 27.04 -13.64
N GLY A 226 -2.78 25.98 -14.31
CA GLY A 226 -3.60 26.04 -15.52
C GLY A 226 -2.84 26.40 -16.80
N GLN A 227 -1.50 26.40 -16.77
CA GLN A 227 -0.68 26.75 -17.94
C GLN A 227 0.55 25.85 -18.05
N SER A 228 0.72 25.29 -19.25
CA SER A 228 1.91 24.51 -19.61
C SER A 228 2.99 25.37 -20.27
N ASN A 229 4.22 25.21 -19.78
CA ASN A 229 5.46 25.73 -20.34
C ASN A 229 6.21 24.68 -21.19
N CYS A 230 5.80 23.40 -21.16
CA CYS A 230 6.33 22.36 -22.04
C CYS A 230 5.91 22.61 -23.51
N LYS A 231 6.85 23.08 -24.33
CA LYS A 231 6.69 23.40 -25.76
C LYS A 231 7.94 22.98 -26.54
N GLY A 232 7.83 22.87 -27.87
CA GLY A 232 8.97 22.53 -28.74
C GLY A 232 9.61 21.21 -28.32
N ALA A 233 10.94 21.20 -28.15
CA ALA A 233 11.72 20.00 -27.81
C ALA A 233 11.28 19.29 -26.51
N CYS A 234 10.59 19.98 -25.59
CA CYS A 234 9.99 19.33 -24.42
C CYS A 234 8.96 18.26 -24.83
N LEU A 235 8.19 18.53 -25.89
CA LEU A 235 7.16 17.62 -26.41
C LEU A 235 7.75 16.40 -27.13
N ASP A 236 9.06 16.38 -27.39
CA ASP A 236 9.76 15.20 -27.92
C ASP A 236 9.98 14.13 -26.83
N GLN A 237 9.87 14.52 -25.55
CA GLN A 237 10.04 13.63 -24.39
C GLN A 237 8.76 13.50 -23.55
N TRP A 238 7.87 14.49 -23.60
CA TRP A 238 6.71 14.57 -22.73
C TRP A 238 5.44 14.76 -23.53
N ALA A 239 4.61 13.71 -23.57
CA ALA A 239 3.32 13.74 -24.25
C ALA A 239 2.25 14.31 -23.31
N PRO A 240 1.59 15.44 -23.64
CA PRO A 240 0.45 15.95 -22.88
C PRO A 240 -0.70 14.93 -22.86
N ILE A 241 -1.31 14.70 -21.70
CA ILE A 241 -2.48 13.84 -21.60
C ILE A 241 -3.71 14.64 -22.03
N GLU A 242 -4.19 14.35 -23.25
CA GLU A 242 -5.31 15.06 -23.85
C GLU A 242 -6.64 14.78 -23.14
N ALA A 243 -7.40 15.85 -22.93
CA ALA A 243 -8.76 15.77 -22.42
C ALA A 243 -9.75 15.69 -23.61
N PRO A 244 -10.60 14.64 -23.69
CA PRO A 244 -11.59 14.49 -24.74
C PRO A 244 -12.51 15.71 -24.87
N ALA A 245 -13.06 15.94 -26.06
CA ALA A 245 -13.91 17.11 -26.32
C ALA A 245 -15.12 17.24 -25.38
N TYR A 246 -15.67 16.13 -24.87
CA TYR A 246 -16.78 16.10 -23.92
C TYR A 246 -16.35 15.92 -22.46
N ALA A 247 -15.04 15.87 -22.19
CA ALA A 247 -14.52 15.75 -20.84
C ALA A 247 -14.92 16.97 -20.00
N LYS A 248 -15.30 16.68 -18.75
CA LYS A 248 -15.68 17.68 -17.74
C LYS A 248 -14.71 17.60 -16.58
N ALA A 249 -14.44 18.76 -15.97
CA ALA A 249 -13.75 18.83 -14.70
C ALA A 249 -14.53 18.03 -13.64
N ARG A 250 -13.81 17.32 -12.77
CA ARG A 250 -14.39 16.50 -11.71
C ARG A 250 -13.40 16.39 -10.56
N GLY A 251 -13.89 16.58 -9.33
CA GLY A 251 -13.02 16.56 -8.16
C GLY A 251 -11.89 17.58 -8.31
N GLU A 252 -10.66 17.11 -8.25
CA GLU A 252 -9.45 17.93 -8.38
C GLU A 252 -8.92 18.00 -9.83
N PHE A 253 -9.59 17.32 -10.77
CA PHE A 253 -9.25 17.37 -12.19
C PHE A 253 -9.90 18.57 -12.86
N GLY A 254 -9.08 19.33 -13.58
CA GLY A 254 -9.49 20.42 -14.44
C GLY A 254 -9.03 20.19 -15.88
N ILE A 255 -9.37 21.12 -16.76
CA ILE A 255 -8.96 21.06 -18.17
C ILE A 255 -8.43 22.42 -18.57
N LEU A 256 -7.27 22.45 -19.22
CA LEU A 256 -6.73 23.64 -19.86
C LEU A 256 -6.78 23.49 -21.38
N GLU A 257 -6.86 24.62 -22.09
CA GLU A 257 -6.73 24.67 -23.55
C GLU A 257 -5.29 25.08 -23.91
N ARG A 258 -4.54 24.16 -24.52
CA ARG A 258 -3.13 24.37 -24.90
C ARG A 258 -3.00 25.25 -26.13
N SER A 259 -3.90 25.04 -27.09
CA SER A 259 -4.05 25.73 -28.36
C SER A 259 -5.48 25.48 -28.87
N PRO A 260 -5.97 26.22 -29.88
CA PRO A 260 -7.35 26.07 -30.35
C PRO A 260 -7.70 24.61 -30.66
N GLY A 261 -8.63 24.05 -29.89
CA GLY A 261 -9.09 22.67 -30.05
C GLY A 261 -8.24 21.58 -29.37
N ILE A 262 -7.08 21.91 -28.80
CA ILE A 262 -6.24 20.96 -28.06
C ILE A 262 -6.42 21.19 -26.56
N ARG A 263 -7.11 20.25 -25.91
CA ARG A 263 -7.41 20.29 -24.47
C ARG A 263 -6.52 19.29 -23.74
N GLN A 264 -6.02 19.67 -22.57
CA GLN A 264 -5.18 18.83 -21.73
C GLN A 264 -5.77 18.71 -20.33
N TRP A 265 -5.66 17.52 -19.75
CA TRP A 265 -5.99 17.32 -18.35
C TRP A 265 -5.04 18.07 -17.42
N THR A 266 -5.62 18.56 -16.33
CA THR A 266 -4.87 19.08 -15.18
C THR A 266 -5.33 18.37 -13.92
N PHE A 267 -4.43 18.19 -12.96
CA PHE A 267 -4.75 17.73 -11.61
C PHE A 267 -4.20 18.74 -10.61
N ARG A 268 -5.04 19.21 -9.68
CA ARG A 268 -4.69 20.31 -8.75
C ARG A 268 -4.06 21.51 -9.49
N LYS A 269 -4.64 21.82 -10.67
CA LYS A 269 -4.21 22.87 -11.61
C LYS A 269 -2.87 22.64 -12.32
N GLN A 270 -2.20 21.50 -12.12
CA GLN A 270 -0.97 21.17 -12.83
C GLN A 270 -1.27 20.42 -14.15
N PRO A 271 -0.69 20.81 -15.29
CA PRO A 271 -0.82 20.06 -16.55
C PRO A 271 -0.24 18.65 -16.43
N LEU A 272 -0.92 17.67 -17.04
CA LEU A 272 -0.54 16.25 -16.94
C LEU A 272 0.10 15.70 -18.20
N TYR A 273 1.12 14.86 -18.03
CA TYR A 273 1.91 14.27 -19.11
C TYR A 273 2.20 12.80 -18.86
N THR A 274 2.53 12.08 -19.92
CA THR A 274 3.23 10.79 -19.87
C THR A 274 4.62 10.95 -20.47
N HIS A 275 5.60 10.21 -19.96
CA HIS A 275 6.95 10.19 -20.50
C HIS A 275 7.03 9.31 -21.75
N ILE A 276 7.52 9.85 -22.87
CA ILE A 276 7.55 9.18 -24.17
C ILE A 276 8.56 8.03 -24.14
N GLY A 277 8.11 6.83 -24.52
CA GLY A 277 8.94 5.62 -24.54
C GLY A 277 9.08 4.91 -23.20
N GLU A 278 8.44 5.41 -22.14
CA GLU A 278 8.41 4.74 -20.84
C GLU A 278 7.52 3.48 -20.88
N PRO A 279 7.98 2.32 -20.38
CA PRO A 279 7.14 1.13 -20.26
C PRO A 279 5.98 1.32 -19.27
N MET A 280 4.89 0.57 -19.46
CA MET A 280 3.78 0.55 -18.49
C MET A 280 4.28 0.18 -17.08
N MET A 281 3.67 0.76 -16.05
CA MET A 281 4.01 0.57 -14.64
C MET A 281 5.45 0.97 -14.26
N LYS A 282 6.14 1.76 -15.10
CA LYS A 282 7.47 2.31 -14.79
C LYS A 282 7.40 3.81 -14.54
N MET A 283 8.41 4.31 -13.83
CA MET A 283 8.43 5.67 -13.28
C MET A 283 9.78 6.39 -13.55
N TYR A 284 10.41 6.12 -14.70
CA TYR A 284 11.71 6.68 -15.08
C TYR A 284 11.64 8.18 -15.33
N GLY A 285 10.48 8.70 -15.72
CA GLY A 285 10.28 10.15 -15.91
C GLY A 285 10.59 10.97 -14.66
N SER A 286 10.53 10.37 -13.45
CA SER A 286 10.88 11.06 -12.20
C SER A 286 12.37 11.31 -12.03
N ASP A 287 13.22 10.65 -12.84
CA ASP A 287 14.67 10.88 -12.85
C ASP A 287 15.05 12.10 -13.69
N VAL A 288 14.11 12.64 -14.46
CA VAL A 288 14.32 13.87 -15.25
C VAL A 288 14.13 15.09 -14.35
N PRO A 289 15.14 15.99 -14.22
CA PRO A 289 15.03 17.14 -13.35
C PRO A 289 13.80 18.01 -13.64
N GLY A 290 13.03 18.29 -12.59
CA GLY A 290 11.81 19.10 -12.67
C GLY A 290 10.56 18.33 -13.06
N TRP A 291 10.63 17.01 -13.22
CA TRP A 291 9.46 16.15 -13.45
C TRP A 291 9.21 15.25 -12.26
N TYR A 292 7.95 15.05 -11.92
CA TYR A 292 7.56 14.25 -10.76
C TYR A 292 6.26 13.50 -11.04
N ASN A 293 6.15 12.28 -10.49
CA ASN A 293 4.92 11.51 -10.54
C ASN A 293 3.80 12.22 -9.78
N VAL A 294 2.58 12.09 -10.29
CA VAL A 294 1.39 12.66 -9.69
C VAL A 294 0.77 11.64 -8.73
N TYR A 295 0.48 12.08 -7.51
CA TYR A 295 -0.15 11.27 -6.47
C TYR A 295 -1.45 11.94 -6.01
N GLU A 296 -2.52 11.15 -5.89
CA GLU A 296 -3.77 11.56 -5.24
C GLU A 296 -3.53 11.83 -3.74
N GLN A 297 -2.67 11.02 -3.14
CA GLN A 297 -2.28 11.07 -1.73
C GLN A 297 -0.88 10.48 -1.53
N PHE A 298 -0.08 11.07 -0.64
CA PHE A 298 1.17 10.46 -0.17
C PHE A 298 0.95 9.65 1.10
N THR A 299 1.72 8.57 1.28
CA THR A 299 1.87 7.92 2.58
C THR A 299 2.63 8.86 3.54
N PRO A 300 2.43 8.70 4.87
CA PRO A 300 3.33 9.27 5.85
C PRO A 300 4.78 8.85 5.59
N LYS A 301 5.73 9.76 5.85
CA LYS A 301 7.15 9.42 5.75
C LYS A 301 7.49 8.33 6.77
N PRO A 302 8.38 7.39 6.43
CA PRO A 302 8.88 6.43 7.38
C PRO A 302 9.61 7.13 8.55
N PRO A 303 9.70 6.49 9.73
CA PRO A 303 10.42 7.02 10.88
C PRO A 303 11.84 7.48 10.53
N ALA A 304 12.39 8.41 11.34
CA ALA A 304 13.73 8.97 11.12
C ALA A 304 14.89 7.96 11.19
N ASP A 305 14.59 6.70 11.51
CA ASP A 305 15.54 5.57 11.43
C ASP A 305 15.78 5.05 10.03
N PHE A 306 14.95 5.49 9.08
CA PHE A 306 15.04 5.05 7.71
C PHE A 306 15.59 6.13 6.80
N THR A 307 16.31 5.68 5.77
CA THR A 307 16.82 6.49 4.69
C THR A 307 16.33 5.94 3.36
N VAL A 308 16.45 6.74 2.29
CA VAL A 308 16.16 6.31 0.92
C VAL A 308 17.46 6.24 0.16
N GLN A 309 17.66 5.16 -0.59
CA GLN A 309 18.86 4.96 -1.39
C GLN A 309 18.54 4.41 -2.78
N ASN A 310 19.38 4.81 -3.74
CA ASN A 310 19.41 4.17 -5.04
C ASN A 310 19.99 2.76 -4.89
N SER A 311 19.39 1.80 -5.58
CA SER A 311 19.95 0.48 -5.85
C SER A 311 20.06 0.29 -7.36
N PRO A 312 20.80 -0.74 -7.83
CA PRO A 312 20.80 -1.14 -9.24
C PRO A 312 19.40 -1.35 -9.83
N SER A 313 18.40 -1.66 -8.98
CA SER A 313 17.04 -2.02 -9.43
C SER A 313 15.94 -1.01 -9.09
N GLY A 314 16.29 0.16 -8.55
CA GLY A 314 15.36 1.26 -8.26
C GLY A 314 15.64 1.99 -6.95
N LEU A 315 14.58 2.43 -6.25
CA LEU A 315 14.68 3.10 -4.96
C LEU A 315 14.23 2.16 -3.85
N VAL A 316 15.08 2.00 -2.83
CA VAL A 316 14.79 1.18 -1.65
C VAL A 316 14.83 2.02 -0.38
N LEU A 317 14.03 1.59 0.61
CA LEU A 317 14.20 2.01 1.98
C LEU A 317 15.41 1.29 2.61
N ALA A 318 16.18 2.01 3.40
CA ALA A 318 17.34 1.49 4.11
C ALA A 318 17.34 1.91 5.58
N ASP A 319 18.05 1.17 6.42
CA ASP A 319 18.27 1.53 7.80
C ASP A 319 19.31 2.68 7.94
N ARG A 320 19.61 3.09 9.17
CA ARG A 320 20.61 4.12 9.46
C ARG A 320 22.04 3.75 9.02
N ALA A 321 22.33 2.46 8.86
CA ALA A 321 23.63 1.98 8.39
C ALA A 321 23.69 1.87 6.86
N GLY A 322 22.61 2.21 6.15
CA GLY A 322 22.51 2.11 4.68
C GLY A 322 22.24 0.69 4.18
N LYS A 323 21.88 -0.26 5.05
CA LYS A 323 21.45 -1.59 4.61
C LYS A 323 20.00 -1.53 4.16
N THR A 324 19.71 -2.16 3.03
CA THR A 324 18.34 -2.26 2.50
C THR A 324 17.43 -2.94 3.52
N VAL A 325 16.21 -2.40 3.63
CA VAL A 325 15.16 -2.95 4.48
C VAL A 325 14.34 -3.95 3.68
N TYR A 326 13.99 -5.06 4.32
CA TYR A 326 13.22 -6.15 3.74
C TYR A 326 11.97 -6.44 4.55
N MET A 327 10.90 -6.77 3.84
CA MET A 327 9.67 -7.32 4.40
C MET A 327 9.62 -8.83 4.17
N TYR A 328 9.20 -9.57 5.19
CA TYR A 328 8.84 -10.97 5.03
C TYR A 328 7.37 -11.08 4.63
N ASN A 329 7.08 -11.74 3.53
CA ASN A 329 5.73 -12.05 3.07
C ASN A 329 5.47 -13.54 3.29
N CYS A 330 4.28 -13.85 3.80
CA CYS A 330 3.89 -15.22 4.16
C CYS A 330 2.37 -15.38 4.10
N ALA A 331 1.91 -16.33 3.29
CA ALA A 331 0.55 -16.87 3.39
C ALA A 331 0.64 -18.40 3.40
N ASP A 332 0.05 -19.01 4.42
CA ASP A 332 0.04 -20.47 4.52
C ASP A 332 -0.76 -21.09 3.37
N ASP A 333 -0.45 -22.35 3.07
CA ASP A 333 -1.03 -23.05 1.93
C ASP A 333 -2.32 -23.79 2.27
N ALA A 334 -2.98 -23.45 3.38
CA ALA A 334 -4.31 -23.96 3.68
C ALA A 334 -5.36 -23.33 2.74
N LEU A 335 -6.56 -23.91 2.67
CA LEU A 335 -7.61 -23.35 1.79
C LEU A 335 -8.01 -21.92 2.19
N ASP A 336 -7.89 -21.55 3.46
CA ASP A 336 -8.22 -20.23 3.99
C ASP A 336 -7.11 -19.16 3.82
N GLN A 337 -5.90 -19.58 3.42
CA GLN A 337 -4.74 -18.74 3.11
C GLN A 337 -4.46 -17.69 4.20
N LEU A 338 -4.27 -18.14 5.45
CA LEU A 338 -4.02 -17.21 6.55
C LEU A 338 -2.60 -16.65 6.46
N ALA A 339 -2.46 -15.39 6.87
CA ALA A 339 -1.17 -14.70 6.92
C ALA A 339 -0.24 -15.37 7.94
N CYS A 340 1.04 -15.52 7.60
CA CYS A 340 2.07 -16.10 8.46
C CYS A 340 3.30 -15.20 8.66
N ASP A 341 3.15 -13.90 8.39
CA ASP A 341 4.21 -12.88 8.44
C ASP A 341 4.10 -11.96 9.67
N ASN A 342 3.08 -12.17 10.50
CA ASN A 342 2.87 -11.44 11.75
C ASN A 342 3.50 -12.20 12.94
N PRO A 343 4.10 -11.53 13.94
CA PRO A 343 4.64 -12.18 15.14
C PRO A 343 3.65 -13.06 15.92
N ASP A 344 2.35 -12.85 15.77
CA ASP A 344 1.31 -13.66 16.43
C ASP A 344 1.00 -14.96 15.67
N SER A 345 1.45 -15.07 14.41
CA SER A 345 1.30 -16.26 13.55
C SER A 345 2.49 -17.23 13.66
N PRO A 346 2.38 -18.48 13.16
CA PRO A 346 3.46 -19.46 13.27
C PRO A 346 4.79 -18.99 12.63
N GLN A 347 5.84 -18.87 13.44
CA GLN A 347 7.12 -18.29 13.01
C GLN A 347 8.03 -19.29 12.29
N ILE A 348 7.70 -20.59 12.33
CA ILE A 348 8.52 -21.63 11.71
C ILE A 348 8.61 -21.48 10.19
N TYR A 349 7.60 -20.90 9.53
CA TYR A 349 7.66 -20.58 8.10
C TYR A 349 8.84 -19.64 7.81
N ARG A 350 8.93 -18.54 8.56
CA ARG A 350 10.02 -17.58 8.45
C ARG A 350 11.36 -18.24 8.75
N PHE A 351 11.47 -18.93 9.88
CA PHE A 351 12.72 -19.58 10.31
C PHE A 351 13.21 -20.64 9.32
N THR A 352 12.31 -21.37 8.66
CA THR A 352 12.67 -22.29 7.57
C THR A 352 13.32 -21.53 6.42
N VAL A 353 12.74 -20.41 5.99
CA VAL A 353 13.21 -19.62 4.85
C VAL A 353 14.54 -18.89 5.11
N CYS A 354 14.69 -18.22 6.26
CA CYS A 354 15.93 -17.49 6.57
C CYS A 354 17.05 -18.39 7.12
N GLY A 355 16.70 -19.35 7.99
CA GLY A 355 17.66 -20.09 8.82
C GLY A 355 17.67 -21.60 8.61
N GLY A 356 16.78 -22.17 7.78
CA GLY A 356 16.61 -23.63 7.69
C GLY A 356 16.07 -24.23 8.99
N GLY A 357 15.20 -23.50 9.69
CA GLY A 357 14.60 -23.88 10.97
C GLY A 357 15.40 -23.48 12.21
N ASP A 358 16.63 -22.96 12.03
CA ASP A 358 17.49 -22.47 13.12
C ASP A 358 17.28 -20.95 13.33
N PRO A 359 16.69 -20.51 14.46
CA PRO A 359 16.45 -19.10 14.71
C PRO A 359 17.72 -18.27 14.86
N LYS A 360 18.84 -18.84 15.35
CA LYS A 360 20.10 -18.10 15.47
C LYS A 360 20.65 -17.76 14.09
N ARG A 361 20.67 -18.75 13.21
CA ARG A 361 21.07 -18.57 11.81
C ARG A 361 20.14 -17.60 11.08
N CYS A 362 18.85 -17.65 11.37
CA CYS A 362 17.90 -16.69 10.83
C CYS A 362 18.26 -15.26 11.27
N LEU A 363 18.47 -15.04 12.57
CA LEU A 363 18.80 -13.74 13.12
C LEU A 363 20.13 -13.18 12.59
N GLU A 364 21.13 -14.03 12.39
CA GLU A 364 22.39 -13.65 11.77
C GLU A 364 22.21 -13.19 10.32
N ARG A 365 21.35 -13.89 9.56
CA ARG A 365 21.14 -13.59 8.13
C ARG A 365 20.18 -12.43 7.90
N PHE A 366 19.12 -12.38 8.68
CA PHE A 366 18.05 -11.39 8.63
C PHE A 366 17.86 -10.74 10.00
N PRO A 367 18.78 -9.85 10.42
CA PRO A 367 18.62 -9.11 11.65
C PRO A 367 17.38 -8.22 11.58
N TYR A 368 16.64 -8.11 12.68
CA TYR A 368 15.57 -7.13 12.82
C TYR A 368 16.14 -5.70 12.73
N VAL A 369 15.38 -4.77 12.16
CA VAL A 369 15.72 -3.34 12.24
C VAL A 369 15.33 -2.83 13.63
N ALA A 370 16.32 -2.47 14.44
CA ALA A 370 16.11 -1.96 15.79
C ALA A 370 15.58 -0.51 15.77
N VAL A 371 14.79 -0.17 16.80
CA VAL A 371 14.34 1.21 17.03
C VAL A 371 15.43 1.98 17.77
N SER A 372 15.84 3.12 17.21
CA SER A 372 16.79 4.00 17.87
C SER A 372 16.17 4.69 19.08
N GLN A 373 17.00 4.96 20.09
CA GLN A 373 16.56 5.61 21.31
C GLN A 373 15.87 6.95 21.02
N GLY A 374 14.66 7.12 21.57
CA GLY A 374 13.87 8.35 21.46
C GLY A 374 13.14 8.53 20.12
N VAL A 375 13.30 7.61 19.17
CA VAL A 375 12.57 7.66 17.90
C VAL A 375 11.20 7.01 18.05
N THR A 376 10.19 7.67 17.51
CA THR A 376 8.81 7.23 17.53
C THR A 376 8.21 7.39 16.13
N SER A 377 7.05 6.78 15.93
CA SER A 377 6.20 6.98 14.76
C SER A 377 4.89 7.60 15.22
N ASP A 378 4.35 8.50 14.41
CA ASP A 378 3.08 9.19 14.62
C ASP A 378 1.98 8.75 13.64
N ASN A 379 2.24 7.68 12.88
CA ASN A 379 1.36 7.14 11.86
C ASN A 379 1.04 5.64 12.10
N LEU A 380 0.00 5.14 11.43
CA LEU A 380 -0.49 3.77 11.58
C LEU A 380 0.37 2.75 10.82
N LEU A 381 1.05 3.17 9.75
CA LEU A 381 1.89 2.27 8.96
C LEU A 381 3.12 1.77 9.71
N TRP A 382 3.79 2.62 10.48
CA TRP A 382 5.01 2.27 11.20
C TRP A 382 4.77 2.20 12.70
N THR A 383 5.08 1.04 13.28
CA THR A 383 4.96 0.79 14.72
C THR A 383 6.24 0.20 15.26
N ALA A 384 6.43 0.31 16.57
CA ALA A 384 7.53 -0.33 17.28
C ALA A 384 6.97 -1.44 18.19
N MET A 385 7.72 -2.53 18.34
CA MET A 385 7.29 -3.65 19.19
C MET A 385 8.47 -4.39 19.80
N TRP A 386 8.20 -5.07 20.91
CA TRP A 386 9.13 -5.98 21.55
C TRP A 386 8.98 -7.38 20.95
N ILE A 387 10.10 -7.97 20.54
CA ILE A 387 10.16 -9.30 19.93
C ILE A 387 11.17 -10.15 20.70
N ASP A 388 10.82 -11.40 20.98
CA ASP A 388 11.81 -12.41 21.35
C ASP A 388 12.44 -12.90 20.04
N PRO A 389 13.73 -12.61 19.77
CA PRO A 389 14.35 -12.93 18.50
C PRO A 389 14.49 -14.44 18.25
N MET A 390 14.42 -15.26 19.32
CA MET A 390 14.58 -16.70 19.23
C MET A 390 13.28 -17.43 18.87
N SER A 391 12.13 -16.93 19.33
CA SER A 391 10.82 -17.44 18.92
C SER A 391 10.21 -16.67 17.76
N GLY A 392 10.64 -15.43 17.53
CA GLY A 392 10.05 -14.49 16.58
C GLY A 392 8.69 -13.93 17.01
N LYS A 393 8.20 -14.32 18.20
CA LYS A 393 6.92 -13.89 18.76
C LYS A 393 7.08 -12.57 19.51
N ARG A 394 5.96 -11.91 19.83
CA ARG A 394 5.95 -10.72 20.70
C ARG A 394 6.53 -11.06 22.07
N ALA A 395 7.36 -10.17 22.59
CA ALA A 395 7.89 -10.24 23.94
C ALA A 395 7.26 -9.16 24.83
N GLN A 396 7.33 -9.38 26.13
CA GLN A 396 7.01 -8.33 27.09
C GLN A 396 8.05 -7.20 27.01
N PRO A 397 7.65 -5.93 27.26
CA PRO A 397 8.59 -4.83 27.29
C PRO A 397 9.78 -5.10 28.23
N HIS A 398 11.00 -4.88 27.73
CA HIS A 398 12.25 -5.07 28.47
C HIS A 398 12.50 -6.51 28.99
N ALA A 399 11.82 -7.52 28.45
CA ALA A 399 12.13 -8.91 28.79
C ALA A 399 13.59 -9.25 28.43
N PRO A 400 14.29 -10.11 29.21
CA PRO A 400 15.68 -10.48 28.92
C PRO A 400 15.86 -11.04 27.51
N GLY A 401 16.75 -10.42 26.72
CA GLY A 401 17.02 -10.83 25.34
C GLY A 401 16.01 -10.36 24.30
N ALA A 402 14.93 -9.68 24.71
CA ALA A 402 13.96 -9.11 23.77
C ALA A 402 14.57 -7.91 23.02
N LEU A 403 14.22 -7.80 21.74
CA LEU A 403 14.61 -6.70 20.86
C LEU A 403 13.44 -5.73 20.71
N TYR A 404 13.73 -4.43 20.70
CA TYR A 404 12.76 -3.39 20.34
C TYR A 404 12.96 -2.98 18.88
N VAL A 405 11.99 -3.32 18.03
CA VAL A 405 12.16 -3.35 16.57
C VAL A 405 11.06 -2.60 15.84
N TRP A 406 11.39 -2.09 14.66
CA TRP A 406 10.41 -1.50 13.75
C TRP A 406 9.56 -2.57 13.08
N ALA A 407 8.30 -2.21 12.84
CA ALA A 407 7.35 -3.00 12.10
C ALA A 407 6.54 -2.11 11.16
N TYR A 408 6.29 -2.61 9.96
CA TYR A 408 5.40 -2.02 8.99
C TYR A 408 4.08 -2.79 8.99
N ARG A 409 2.95 -2.12 9.24
CA ARG A 409 1.62 -2.75 9.37
C ARG A 409 1.64 -3.96 10.30
N LYS A 410 2.22 -3.73 11.48
CA LYS A 410 2.43 -4.68 12.57
C LYS A 410 3.28 -5.92 12.22
N ARG A 411 4.04 -5.89 11.11
CA ARG A 411 5.00 -6.94 10.71
C ARG A 411 6.43 -6.42 10.83
N PRO A 412 7.32 -7.09 11.58
CA PRO A 412 8.69 -6.65 11.72
C PRO A 412 9.41 -6.53 10.37
N VAL A 413 10.33 -5.58 10.27
CA VAL A 413 11.20 -5.40 9.11
C VAL A 413 12.64 -5.81 9.42
N TYR A 414 13.39 -6.17 8.38
CA TYR A 414 14.69 -6.81 8.51
C TYR A 414 15.76 -6.14 7.63
N THR A 415 17.02 -6.30 7.99
CA THR A 415 18.15 -6.09 7.07
C THR A 415 18.71 -7.44 6.62
N HIS A 416 19.71 -7.45 5.74
CA HIS A 416 20.36 -8.68 5.33
C HIS A 416 21.90 -8.63 5.52
N TYR A 417 22.47 -9.77 5.92
CA TYR A 417 23.89 -9.88 6.23
C TYR A 417 24.82 -9.71 5.02
N ARG A 418 24.32 -9.99 3.80
CA ARG A 418 25.11 -9.83 2.56
C ARG A 418 25.11 -8.41 2.02
N ASP A 419 24.27 -7.52 2.53
CA ASP A 419 24.27 -6.13 2.10
C ASP A 419 25.43 -5.42 2.80
N GLN A 420 26.49 -5.11 2.06
CA GLN A 420 27.72 -4.55 2.61
C GLN A 420 27.78 -3.03 2.43
N GLY A 421 26.99 -2.48 1.51
CA GLY A 421 26.92 -1.04 1.28
C GLY A 421 25.54 -0.55 0.84
N PRO A 422 25.38 0.79 0.75
CA PRO A 422 24.16 1.41 0.26
C PRO A 422 23.79 0.91 -1.14
N GLY A 423 22.52 0.57 -1.31
CA GLY A 423 21.94 0.08 -2.54
C GLY A 423 21.99 -1.43 -2.72
N ASP A 424 22.75 -2.19 -1.91
CA ASP A 424 22.76 -3.66 -2.00
C ASP A 424 21.37 -4.24 -1.67
N GLU A 425 20.84 -5.06 -2.57
CA GLU A 425 19.53 -5.71 -2.46
C GLU A 425 19.63 -7.25 -2.43
N ARG A 426 20.63 -7.81 -1.74
CA ARG A 426 21.02 -9.24 -1.86
C ARG A 426 19.98 -10.24 -1.35
N ALA A 427 18.95 -9.78 -0.64
CA ALA A 427 17.83 -10.60 -0.22
C ALA A 427 16.51 -10.26 -0.92
N ASP A 428 16.52 -9.40 -1.94
CA ASP A 428 15.34 -9.29 -2.80
C ASP A 428 15.14 -10.64 -3.50
N GLN A 429 13.91 -11.15 -3.45
CA GLN A 429 13.54 -12.45 -4.01
C GLN A 429 14.06 -13.67 -3.25
N TRP A 430 14.40 -13.51 -1.96
CA TRP A 430 14.80 -14.62 -1.13
C TRP A 430 13.58 -15.44 -0.68
N GLY A 431 13.52 -16.73 -1.05
CA GLY A 431 12.44 -17.64 -0.63
C GLY A 431 11.54 -18.06 -1.78
N GLU A 432 10.34 -18.52 -1.46
CA GLU A 432 9.42 -19.05 -2.47
C GLU A 432 8.86 -17.95 -3.37
N PHE A 433 8.68 -18.27 -4.66
CA PHE A 433 8.04 -17.39 -5.63
C PHE A 433 8.64 -15.99 -5.63
N TYR A 434 9.96 -15.91 -5.76
CA TYR A 434 10.68 -14.63 -5.77
C TYR A 434 10.39 -13.76 -4.55
N GLY A 435 10.17 -14.37 -3.38
CA GLY A 435 9.90 -13.68 -2.12
C GLY A 435 8.47 -13.18 -1.94
N TYR A 436 7.56 -13.42 -2.88
CA TYR A 436 6.19 -12.91 -2.83
C TYR A 436 5.25 -13.73 -1.96
N ARG A 437 5.58 -15.00 -1.70
CA ARG A 437 4.69 -15.89 -0.96
C ARG A 437 5.22 -16.24 0.42
N ASN A 438 6.37 -16.89 0.49
CA ASN A 438 7.07 -17.25 1.72
C ASN A 438 8.53 -16.81 1.58
N GLY A 439 8.78 -15.52 1.81
CA GLY A 439 10.09 -14.97 1.55
C GLY A 439 10.23 -13.47 1.76
N TYR A 440 11.42 -12.98 1.49
CA TYR A 440 11.80 -11.60 1.70
C TYR A 440 11.81 -10.82 0.39
N LYS A 441 11.26 -9.61 0.44
CA LYS A 441 11.30 -8.62 -0.63
C LYS A 441 11.93 -7.35 -0.09
N ALA A 442 12.76 -6.70 -0.90
CA ALA A 442 13.21 -5.37 -0.54
C ALA A 442 12.02 -4.41 -0.45
N PHE A 443 12.11 -3.45 0.45
CA PHE A 443 11.10 -2.41 0.65
C PHE A 443 11.25 -1.36 -0.47
N TRP A 444 10.68 -1.68 -1.64
CA TRP A 444 10.77 -0.88 -2.86
C TRP A 444 9.88 0.35 -2.81
N LEU A 445 10.48 1.54 -2.83
CA LEU A 445 9.77 2.80 -3.03
C LEU A 445 9.51 3.06 -4.52
N ARG A 446 10.36 2.51 -5.40
CA ARG A 446 10.20 2.47 -6.86
C ARG A 446 10.97 1.27 -7.40
N SER A 447 10.34 0.43 -8.24
CA SER A 447 11.00 -0.73 -8.86
C SER A 447 11.17 -0.55 -10.37
N ASP A 448 12.41 -0.46 -10.82
CA ASP A 448 12.74 -0.15 -12.21
C ASP A 448 12.72 -1.40 -13.09
N PHE A 449 12.99 -2.59 -12.56
CA PHE A 449 13.06 -3.85 -13.33
C PHE A 449 12.16 -4.98 -12.81
N GLY A 450 11.56 -4.84 -11.62
CA GLY A 450 10.69 -5.86 -11.02
C GLY A 450 9.23 -5.81 -11.51
N ARG A 451 8.48 -6.87 -11.17
CA ARG A 451 7.02 -6.86 -11.11
C ARG A 451 6.60 -6.45 -9.70
N GLY A 452 6.33 -5.19 -9.45
CA GLY A 452 5.73 -4.74 -8.19
C GLY A 452 6.55 -3.67 -7.47
N GLY A 453 5.81 -2.66 -7.01
CA GLY A 453 6.27 -1.34 -6.60
C GLY A 453 5.37 -0.33 -7.25
#